data_AF-A0A2S9FQV2-F1
#
_entry.id   AF-A0A2S9FQV2-F1
#
_cell.length_a   1.000
_cell.length_b   1.000
_cell.length_c   1.000
_cell.angle_alpha   90.00
_cell.angle_beta   90.00
_cell.angle_gamma   90.00
#
_symmetry.space_group_name_H-M   'P 1'
#
loop_
_entity.id
_entity.type
_entity.pdbx_description
1 polymer ?
#
loop_
_entity_poly.entity_id
_entity_poly.type
_entity_poly.pdbx_seq_one_letter_code
_entity_poly.pdbx_strand_id
1 'polypeptide(L)'
;VGTTGRRRAATMYQLDSDNKLRHDVMGPAPIADPPFCPGGAGQQHPGELQIVVGGRPQAGGTLDGVRVLSEDSVALMRTDRLTDEQKRHDFLGAPFWIGR
;
A
#
# COMPACT_ATOMS: atom_id res chain seq x y z
N VAL A 1 2.15 -9.68 12.30
CA VAL A 1 0.78 -9.36 12.80
C VAL A 1 0.25 -10.28 13.91
N GLY A 2 0.88 -11.42 14.21
CA GLY A 2 0.37 -12.36 15.23
C GLY A 2 -1.00 -12.98 14.88
N THR A 3 -1.52 -13.86 15.73
CA THR A 3 -2.78 -14.59 15.48
C THR A 3 -4.01 -13.68 15.43
N THR A 4 -4.10 -12.70 16.33
CA THR A 4 -5.22 -11.73 16.36
C THR A 4 -5.15 -10.74 15.20
N GLY A 5 -3.96 -10.23 14.87
CA GLY A 5 -3.81 -9.26 13.77
C GLY A 5 -4.06 -9.87 12.39
N ARG A 6 -3.86 -11.19 12.22
CA ARG A 6 -4.14 -11.90 10.96
C ARG A 6 -5.60 -11.79 10.51
N ARG A 7 -6.58 -11.73 11.43
CA ARG A 7 -8.00 -11.58 11.08
C ARG A 7 -8.37 -10.17 10.63
N ARG A 8 -7.55 -9.18 10.97
CA ARG A 8 -7.80 -7.75 10.70
C ARG A 8 -6.89 -7.20 9.60
N ALA A 9 -5.92 -7.99 9.15
CA ALA A 9 -5.00 -7.62 8.09
C ALA A 9 -5.80 -7.29 6.83
N ALA A 10 -5.43 -6.19 6.20
CA ALA A 10 -5.92 -5.85 4.89
C ALA A 10 -5.57 -6.94 3.87
N THR A 11 -6.49 -7.20 2.96
CA THR A 11 -6.25 -8.09 1.81
C THR A 11 -6.54 -7.37 0.51
N MET A 12 -5.85 -7.77 -0.56
CA MET A 12 -6.19 -7.35 -1.91
C MET A 12 -7.31 -8.22 -2.45
N TYR A 13 -8.21 -7.59 -3.18
CA TYR A 13 -9.25 -8.30 -3.93
C TYR A 13 -8.94 -8.27 -5.42
N GLN A 14 -9.27 -9.36 -6.10
CA GLN A 14 -9.16 -9.47 -7.55
C GLN A 14 -10.50 -10.00 -8.10
N LEU A 15 -10.87 -9.55 -9.29
CA LEU A 15 -11.96 -10.17 -10.04
C LEU A 15 -11.40 -11.36 -10.82
N ASP A 16 -12.04 -12.52 -10.69
CA ASP A 16 -11.75 -13.66 -11.55
C ASP A 16 -12.36 -13.51 -12.95
N SER A 17 -12.16 -14.53 -13.80
CA SER A 17 -12.69 -14.55 -15.16
C SER A 17 -14.21 -14.46 -15.24
N ASP A 18 -14.92 -14.80 -14.16
CA ASP A 18 -16.38 -14.76 -14.06
C ASP A 18 -16.86 -13.47 -13.36
N ASN A 19 -15.96 -12.47 -13.17
CA ASN A 19 -16.19 -11.24 -12.42
C ASN A 19 -16.59 -11.47 -10.95
N LYS A 20 -16.18 -12.59 -10.34
CA LYS A 20 -16.38 -12.81 -8.90
C LYS A 20 -15.19 -12.32 -8.11
N LEU A 21 -15.49 -11.83 -6.91
CA LEU A 21 -14.50 -11.27 -6.00
C LEU A 21 -13.71 -12.37 -5.29
N ARG A 22 -12.40 -12.41 -5.53
CA ARG A 22 -11.42 -13.22 -4.80
C ARG A 22 -10.69 -12.36 -3.78
N HIS A 23 -10.32 -12.95 -2.64
CA HIS A 23 -9.75 -12.25 -1.48
C HIS A 23 -8.46 -12.91 -0.95
N ASP A 24 -7.94 -13.87 -1.70
CA ASP A 24 -6.77 -14.70 -1.39
C ASP A 24 -5.51 -14.30 -2.17
N VAL A 25 -5.57 -13.18 -2.91
CA VAL A 25 -4.51 -12.69 -3.81
C VAL A 25 -3.17 -12.52 -3.09
N MET A 26 -3.21 -12.11 -1.82
CA MET A 26 -2.04 -11.89 -0.98
C MET A 26 -1.52 -13.15 -0.28
N GLY A 27 -2.21 -14.28 -0.44
CA GLY A 27 -1.97 -15.48 0.33
C GLY A 27 -2.24 -15.30 1.83
N PRO A 28 -1.94 -16.33 2.66
CA PRO A 28 -2.11 -16.24 4.10
C PRO A 28 -1.10 -15.28 4.73
N ALA A 29 -1.58 -14.40 5.61
CA ALA A 29 -0.72 -13.53 6.42
C ALA A 29 0.34 -14.35 7.20
N PRO A 30 1.64 -14.07 7.01
CA PRO A 30 2.71 -14.71 7.76
C PRO A 30 2.57 -14.47 9.28
N ILE A 31 2.88 -15.50 10.07
CA ILE A 31 2.87 -15.44 11.55
C ILE A 31 4.26 -15.28 12.15
N ALA A 32 5.31 -15.44 11.33
CA ALA A 32 6.71 -15.18 11.69
C ALA A 32 7.21 -13.94 10.94
N ASP A 33 8.21 -13.29 11.50
CA ASP A 33 8.82 -12.11 10.88
C ASP A 33 9.60 -12.50 9.61
N PRO A 34 9.54 -11.68 8.56
CA PRO A 34 10.30 -11.96 7.34
C PRO A 34 11.80 -11.77 7.62
N PRO A 35 12.68 -12.54 6.95
CA PRO A 35 14.14 -12.37 7.09
C PRO A 35 14.65 -11.04 6.55
N PHE A 36 13.81 -10.33 5.77
CA PHE A 36 14.10 -9.03 5.18
C PHE A 36 12.82 -8.19 5.12
N CYS A 37 12.95 -6.88 5.36
CA CYS A 37 11.84 -5.92 5.31
C CYS A 37 11.93 -5.06 4.04
N PRO A 38 11.35 -5.48 2.90
CA PRO A 38 11.34 -4.68 1.69
C PRO A 38 10.47 -3.43 1.85
N GLY A 39 10.97 -2.28 1.39
CA GLY A 39 10.20 -1.02 1.45
C GLY A 39 9.04 -0.94 0.44
N GLY A 40 9.04 -1.79 -0.60
CA GLY A 40 8.07 -1.72 -1.70
C GLY A 40 6.89 -2.68 -1.63
N ALA A 41 6.94 -3.75 -0.82
CA ALA A 41 5.91 -4.79 -0.77
C ALA A 41 5.93 -5.55 0.56
N GLY A 42 5.00 -6.49 0.78
CA GLY A 42 5.04 -7.42 1.92
C GLY A 42 4.63 -6.84 3.28
N GLN A 43 4.41 -5.52 3.37
CA GLN A 43 3.89 -4.89 4.57
C GLN A 43 2.43 -5.30 4.80
N GLN A 44 2.11 -5.75 6.01
CA GLN A 44 0.76 -6.12 6.41
C GLN A 44 0.30 -5.25 7.57
N HIS A 45 -0.84 -4.60 7.37
CA HIS A 45 -1.45 -3.68 8.33
C HIS A 45 -2.93 -4.01 8.49
N PRO A 46 -3.55 -3.65 9.63
CA PRO A 46 -4.99 -3.67 9.73
C PRO A 46 -5.65 -2.80 8.65
N GLY A 47 -6.85 -3.19 8.20
CA GLY A 47 -7.59 -2.45 7.16
C GLY A 47 -7.78 -0.96 7.50
N GLU A 48 -8.12 -0.64 8.75
CA GLU A 48 -8.32 0.73 9.20
C GLU A 48 -7.07 1.61 9.10
N LEU A 49 -5.87 1.01 9.28
CA LEU A 49 -4.62 1.76 9.24
C LEU A 49 -4.31 2.25 7.82
N GLN A 50 -4.77 1.55 6.78
CA GLN A 50 -4.57 2.00 5.39
C GLN A 50 -5.37 3.27 5.09
N ILE A 51 -6.60 3.37 5.61
CA ILE A 51 -7.44 4.58 5.46
C ILE A 51 -6.77 5.76 6.13
N VAL A 52 -6.26 5.54 7.36
CA VAL A 52 -5.52 6.55 8.11
C VAL A 52 -4.28 7.01 7.32
N VAL A 53 -3.45 6.06 6.87
CA VAL A 53 -2.21 6.37 6.14
C VAL A 53 -2.47 7.12 4.85
N GLY A 54 -3.44 6.65 4.04
CA GLY A 54 -3.83 7.27 2.77
C GLY A 54 -4.45 8.65 2.95
N GLY A 55 -5.24 8.83 4.01
CA GLY A 55 -5.93 10.09 4.34
C GLY A 55 -5.00 11.22 4.81
N ARG A 56 -3.78 10.92 5.29
CA ARG A 56 -2.85 11.94 5.81
C ARG A 56 -2.47 13.01 4.79
N PRO A 57 -2.02 12.65 3.56
CA PRO A 57 -1.88 13.64 2.50
C PRO A 57 -3.16 14.45 2.31
N GLN A 58 -4.34 13.81 2.29
CA GLN A 58 -5.63 14.52 2.17
C GLN A 58 -5.86 15.55 3.28
N ALA A 59 -5.51 15.21 4.52
CA ALA A 59 -5.58 16.04 5.72
C ALA A 59 -4.39 17.00 5.93
N GLY A 60 -3.64 17.34 4.86
CA GLY A 60 -2.55 18.33 4.95
C GLY A 60 -1.35 17.86 5.77
N GLY A 61 -1.17 16.54 5.94
CA GLY A 61 -0.04 15.96 6.68
C GLY A 61 -0.28 15.85 8.19
N THR A 62 -1.52 16.01 8.64
CA THR A 62 -1.89 15.83 10.05
C THR A 62 -2.55 14.48 10.29
N LEU A 63 -2.30 13.93 11.48
CA LEU A 63 -2.92 12.73 12.00
C LEU A 63 -3.33 13.00 13.45
N ASP A 64 -4.62 12.89 13.75
CA ASP A 64 -5.16 13.15 15.10
C ASP A 64 -4.71 14.50 15.70
N GLY A 65 -4.65 15.53 14.86
CA GLY A 65 -4.20 16.88 15.23
C GLY A 65 -2.67 17.05 15.33
N VAL A 66 -1.89 15.98 15.20
CA VAL A 66 -0.42 16.01 15.21
C VAL A 66 0.10 16.10 13.77
N ARG A 67 1.00 17.04 13.51
CA ARG A 67 1.68 17.14 12.21
C ARG A 67 2.74 16.06 12.08
N VAL A 68 2.59 15.20 11.07
CA VAL A 68 3.53 14.10 10.75
C VAL A 68 4.21 14.27 9.40
N LEU A 69 3.71 15.18 8.55
CA LEU A 69 4.35 15.62 7.32
C LEU A 69 4.36 17.16 7.26
N SER A 70 5.44 17.74 6.73
CA SER A 70 5.47 19.17 6.42
C SER A 70 4.51 19.47 5.26
N GLU A 71 4.06 20.72 5.16
CA GLU A 71 3.17 21.16 4.09
C GLU A 71 3.84 21.01 2.72
N ASP A 72 5.12 21.35 2.63
CA ASP A 72 5.94 21.14 1.43
C ASP A 72 5.97 19.67 1.02
N SER A 73 6.15 18.75 1.98
CA SER A 73 6.17 17.31 1.70
C SER A 73 4.83 16.84 1.15
N VAL A 74 3.72 17.32 1.71
CA VAL A 74 2.37 16.98 1.25
C VAL A 74 2.11 17.52 -0.16
N ALA A 75 2.55 18.74 -0.46
CA ALA A 75 2.47 19.32 -1.79
C ALA A 75 3.25 18.48 -2.81
N LEU A 76 4.48 18.08 -2.46
CA LEU A 76 5.32 17.23 -3.29
C LEU A 76 4.69 15.85 -3.54
N MET A 77 4.12 15.21 -2.52
CA MET A 77 3.49 13.88 -2.65
C MET A 77 2.23 13.89 -3.52
N ARG A 78 1.54 15.02 -3.63
CA ARG A 78 0.31 15.17 -4.42
C ARG A 78 0.53 15.68 -5.83
N THR A 79 1.74 16.15 -6.13
CA THR A 79 2.07 16.73 -7.43
C THR A 79 2.70 15.64 -8.29
N ASP A 80 2.14 15.41 -9.47
CA ASP A 80 2.81 14.59 -10.47
C ASP A 80 4.10 15.29 -10.92
N ARG A 81 5.23 14.61 -10.72
CA ARG A 81 6.56 15.10 -11.04
C ARG A 81 7.25 14.26 -12.12
N LEU A 82 6.56 13.29 -12.69
CA LEU A 82 7.12 12.48 -13.77
C LEU A 82 6.93 13.20 -15.10
N THR A 83 7.98 13.24 -15.91
CA THR A 83 7.87 13.71 -17.30
C THR A 83 7.06 12.72 -18.13
N ASP A 84 6.51 13.17 -19.25
CA ASP A 84 5.82 12.28 -20.19
C ASP A 84 6.74 11.15 -20.69
N GLU A 85 8.05 11.37 -20.72
CA GLU A 85 9.03 10.33 -21.02
C GLU A 85 9.19 9.30 -19.92
N GLN A 86 9.29 9.74 -18.67
CA GLN A 86 9.40 8.83 -17.53
C GLN A 86 8.15 7.95 -17.36
N LYS A 87 6.97 8.49 -17.70
CA LYS A 87 5.71 7.75 -17.66
C LYS A 87 5.60 6.65 -18.73
N ARG A 88 6.40 6.71 -19.81
CA ARG A 88 6.42 5.68 -20.86
C ARG A 88 7.18 4.41 -20.43
N HIS A 89 7.99 4.50 -19.39
CA HIS A 89 8.64 3.33 -18.83
C HIS A 89 7.67 2.65 -17.87
N ASP A 90 7.47 1.35 -18.08
CA ASP A 90 6.84 0.51 -17.07
C ASP A 90 7.62 0.69 -15.75
N PHE A 91 6.89 1.00 -14.67
CA PHE A 91 7.46 1.32 -13.37
C PHE A 91 8.61 0.38 -13.00
N LEU A 92 9.70 0.90 -12.42
CA LEU A 92 10.83 0.10 -11.92
C LEU A 92 10.32 -0.89 -10.85
N GLY A 93 9.90 -2.07 -11.30
CA GLY A 93 9.14 -3.02 -10.51
C GLY A 93 8.13 -3.84 -11.33
N ALA A 94 7.66 -3.36 -12.48
CA ALA A 94 6.62 -4.00 -13.29
C ALA A 94 6.79 -5.51 -13.54
N PRO A 95 7.99 -6.07 -13.84
CA PRO A 95 8.13 -7.53 -13.97
C PRO A 95 7.97 -8.30 -12.65
N PHE A 96 7.98 -7.63 -11.50
CA PHE A 96 7.73 -8.21 -10.16
C PHE A 96 6.30 -7.97 -9.64
N TRP A 97 5.54 -7.03 -10.23
CA TRP A 97 4.15 -6.74 -9.86
C TRP A 97 3.12 -7.35 -10.82
N ILE A 98 3.52 -7.62 -12.07
CA ILE A 98 2.76 -8.50 -12.97
C ILE A 98 2.96 -9.91 -12.40
N GLY A 99 2.06 -10.31 -11.50
CA GLY A 99 2.03 -11.64 -10.92
C GLY A 99 2.15 -12.69 -12.03
N ARG A 100 3.03 -13.66 -11.81
CA ARG A 100 3.03 -14.89 -12.60
C ARG A 100 1.79 -15.71 -12.26
#